data_AF-A0A5N7BYK9-F1
#
_entry.id   AF-A0A5N7BYK9-F1
#
_cell.length_a   1.000
_cell.length_b   1.000
_cell.length_c   1.000
_cell.angle_alpha   90.00
_cell.angle_beta   90.00
_cell.angle_gamma   90.00
#
_symmetry.space_group_name_H-M   'P 1'
#
loop_
_entity.id
_entity.type
_entity.pdbx_description
1 polymer ?
#
loop_
_entity_poly.entity_id
_entity_poly.type
_entity_poly.pdbx_seq_one_letter_code
_entity_poly.pdbx_strand_id
1 'polypeptide(L)'
;MRVQGILFLFGLGGACIATFTDTCSSLRLEDHVLFAKCQRSDHSYRFAPLNLNSCLGYQNGTIQKGKDAIRNLGCSFCLLNGARLQCMCYKGRGVIAPSLPLDLDTIISSHDGELNCDT
;
A
#
# COMPACT_ATOMS: atom_id res chain seq x y z
N MET A 1 11.26 -37.70 44.81
CA MET A 1 12.17 -37.28 43.71
C MET A 1 11.43 -36.26 42.88
N ARG A 2 12.09 -35.12 42.59
CA ARG A 2 11.67 -34.09 41.62
C ARG A 2 11.46 -34.76 40.24
N VAL A 3 10.65 -34.21 39.33
CA VAL A 3 11.09 -33.21 38.35
C VAL A 3 9.90 -32.79 37.44
N GLN A 4 9.73 -31.46 37.33
CA GLN A 4 9.30 -30.62 36.18
C GLN A 4 8.01 -31.00 35.41
N GLY A 5 7.00 -30.13 35.24
CA GLY A 5 7.09 -28.69 34.97
C GLY A 5 7.21 -28.48 33.45
N ILE A 6 6.11 -28.60 32.71
CA ILE A 6 6.05 -28.19 31.30
C ILE A 6 5.31 -26.85 31.25
N LEU A 7 6.10 -25.79 31.26
CA LEU A 7 5.69 -24.45 30.87
C LEU A 7 5.32 -24.51 29.39
N PHE A 8 4.05 -24.31 29.05
CA PHE A 8 3.68 -23.97 27.68
C PHE A 8 4.13 -22.53 27.42
N LEU A 9 5.35 -22.39 26.91
CA LEU A 9 5.77 -21.19 26.21
C LEU A 9 5.00 -21.17 24.88
N PHE A 10 3.81 -20.56 24.88
CA PHE A 10 3.25 -20.04 23.63
C PHE A 10 4.21 -18.97 23.15
N GLY A 11 5.13 -19.38 22.27
CA GLY A 11 5.96 -18.47 21.52
C GLY A 11 5.05 -17.45 20.84
N LEU A 12 5.39 -16.17 21.03
CA LEU A 12 4.86 -15.09 20.22
C LEU A 12 5.28 -15.34 18.76
N GLY A 13 4.53 -16.19 18.07
CA GLY A 13 4.51 -16.22 16.62
C GLY A 13 3.93 -14.90 16.19
N GLY A 14 4.79 -13.92 15.91
CA GLY A 14 4.39 -12.71 15.21
C GLY A 14 3.75 -13.17 13.91
N ALA A 15 2.43 -13.03 13.79
CA ALA A 15 1.76 -13.24 12.53
C ALA A 15 2.36 -12.23 11.56
N CYS A 16 3.12 -12.69 10.57
CA CYS A 16 3.45 -11.88 9.42
C CYS A 16 2.10 -11.57 8.75
N ILE A 17 1.62 -10.34 8.90
CA ILE A 17 0.50 -9.86 8.11
C ILE A 17 1.06 -9.79 6.68
N ALA A 18 0.62 -10.72 5.83
CA ALA A 18 1.02 -10.73 4.43
C ALA A 18 0.55 -9.43 3.78
N THR A 19 1.42 -8.77 3.04
CA THR A 19 1.13 -7.52 2.33
C THR A 19 0.87 -7.78 0.86
N PHE A 20 0.40 -6.78 0.10
CA PHE A 20 0.19 -7.00 -1.34
C PHE A 20 1.52 -7.25 -2.06
N THR A 21 2.63 -6.64 -1.62
CA THR A 21 3.95 -6.89 -2.21
C THR A 21 4.49 -8.30 -2.01
N ASP A 22 3.98 -9.07 -1.05
CA ASP A 22 4.35 -10.48 -0.88
C ASP A 22 3.82 -11.36 -2.03
N THR A 23 2.72 -10.95 -2.65
CA THR A 23 2.03 -11.74 -3.71
C THR A 23 2.00 -11.04 -5.07
N CYS A 24 2.47 -9.78 -5.14
CA CYS A 24 2.45 -8.97 -6.33
C CYS A 24 3.85 -8.50 -6.73
N SER A 25 4.08 -8.39 -8.03
CA SER A 25 5.36 -7.95 -8.61
C SER A 25 5.14 -7.00 -9.78
N SER A 26 6.23 -6.54 -10.39
CA SER A 26 6.19 -5.69 -11.59
C SER A 26 5.36 -4.41 -11.39
N LEU A 27 5.50 -3.80 -10.21
CA LEU A 27 4.76 -2.60 -9.83
C LEU A 27 5.11 -1.44 -10.77
N ARG A 28 4.08 -0.79 -11.28
CA ARG A 28 4.22 0.38 -12.14
C ARG A 28 3.07 1.35 -11.86
N LEU A 29 3.41 2.61 -11.73
CA LEU A 29 2.44 3.69 -11.64
C LEU A 29 2.31 4.33 -13.02
N GLU A 30 1.08 4.42 -13.55
CA GLU A 30 0.78 5.32 -14.66
C GLU A 30 -0.32 6.26 -14.22
N ASP A 31 0.01 7.55 -14.20
CA ASP A 31 -0.85 8.61 -13.66
C ASP A 31 -1.27 8.34 -12.21
N HIS A 32 -2.52 7.93 -11.97
CA HIS A 32 -3.05 7.60 -10.64
C HIS A 32 -3.48 6.13 -10.54
N VAL A 33 -3.12 5.29 -11.52
CA VAL A 33 -3.43 3.86 -11.54
C VAL A 33 -2.17 3.07 -11.22
N LEU A 34 -2.22 2.31 -10.12
CA LEU A 34 -1.21 1.31 -9.80
C LEU A 34 -1.49 0.04 -10.60
N PHE A 35 -0.48 -0.42 -11.32
CA PHE A 35 -0.50 -1.68 -12.02
C PHE A 35 0.46 -2.65 -11.36
N ALA A 36 -0.01 -3.88 -11.13
CA ALA A 36 0.80 -4.96 -10.61
C ALA A 36 0.46 -6.29 -11.30
N LYS A 37 1.39 -7.24 -11.23
CA LYS A 37 1.15 -8.64 -11.56
C LYS A 37 1.06 -9.44 -10.26
N CYS A 38 -0.14 -9.90 -9.92
CA CYS A 38 -0.44 -10.53 -8.64
C CYS A 38 -0.74 -12.01 -8.80
N GLN A 39 -0.27 -12.81 -7.84
CA GLN A 39 -0.47 -14.25 -7.78
C GLN A 39 -1.90 -14.57 -7.31
N ARG A 40 -2.51 -15.58 -7.92
CA ARG A 40 -3.80 -16.16 -7.55
C ARG A 40 -3.61 -17.37 -6.63
N SER A 41 -4.72 -17.84 -6.06
CA SER A 41 -4.71 -19.03 -5.19
C SER A 41 -4.25 -20.31 -5.92
N ASP A 42 -4.44 -20.38 -7.24
CA ASP A 42 -3.98 -21.49 -8.09
C ASP A 42 -2.53 -21.35 -8.56
N HIS A 43 -1.77 -20.42 -7.97
CA HIS A 43 -0.40 -20.03 -8.32
C HIS A 43 -0.20 -19.40 -9.70
N SER A 44 -1.27 -19.23 -10.49
CA SER A 44 -1.22 -18.43 -11.71
C SER A 44 -1.08 -16.94 -11.36
N TYR A 45 -0.81 -16.12 -12.38
CA TYR A 45 -0.67 -14.68 -12.21
C TYR A 45 -1.62 -13.94 -13.12
N ARG A 46 -2.13 -12.80 -12.64
CA ARG A 46 -2.93 -11.88 -13.43
C ARG A 46 -2.46 -10.45 -13.24
N PHE A 47 -2.85 -9.61 -14.18
CA PHE A 47 -2.66 -8.17 -14.08
C PHE A 47 -3.78 -7.57 -13.22
N ALA A 48 -3.40 -6.67 -12.31
CA ALA A 48 -4.28 -6.08 -11.31
C ALA A 48 -4.11 -4.55 -11.33
N PRO A 49 -4.99 -3.82 -12.04
CA PRO A 49 -5.04 -2.37 -11.95
C PRO A 49 -5.82 -1.93 -10.71
N LEU A 50 -5.31 -0.92 -10.01
CA LEU A 50 -6.01 -0.25 -8.91
C LEU A 50 -5.91 1.27 -9.07
N ASN A 51 -7.06 1.93 -9.13
CA ASN A 51 -7.11 3.38 -9.11
C ASN A 51 -6.76 3.88 -7.68
N LEU A 52 -5.60 4.52 -7.51
CA LEU A 52 -5.16 4.96 -6.18
C LEU A 52 -6.05 6.06 -5.59
N ASN A 53 -6.83 6.81 -6.39
CA ASN A 53 -7.81 7.75 -5.86
C ASN A 53 -9.00 7.09 -5.17
N SER A 54 -9.20 5.77 -5.31
CA SER A 54 -10.16 5.05 -4.47
C SER A 54 -9.64 4.76 -3.06
N CYS A 55 -8.32 4.85 -2.84
CA CYS A 55 -7.68 4.51 -1.56
C CYS A 55 -7.02 5.70 -0.86
N LEU A 56 -6.59 6.71 -1.63
CA LEU A 56 -5.77 7.82 -1.15
C LEU A 56 -6.56 9.12 -1.10
N GLY A 57 -6.50 9.77 0.06
CA GLY A 57 -6.91 11.16 0.27
C GLY A 57 -5.70 12.06 0.54
N TYR A 58 -5.93 13.36 0.44
CA TYR A 58 -4.92 14.39 0.65
C TYR A 58 -5.37 15.38 1.74
N GLN A 59 -4.45 15.74 2.64
CA GLN A 59 -4.67 16.76 3.65
C GLN A 59 -3.37 17.55 3.91
N ASN A 60 -3.37 18.84 3.56
CA ASN A 60 -2.31 19.81 3.87
C ASN A 60 -0.87 19.33 3.59
N GLY A 61 -0.61 18.84 2.38
CA GLY A 61 0.68 18.32 1.94
C GLY A 61 0.92 16.84 2.17
N THR A 62 0.00 16.16 2.85
CA THR A 62 0.15 14.76 3.25
C THR A 62 -0.83 13.89 2.47
N ILE A 63 -0.33 12.72 2.04
CA ILE A 63 -1.15 11.65 1.48
C ILE A 63 -1.47 10.67 2.61
N GLN A 64 -2.73 10.27 2.69
CA GLN A 64 -3.24 9.34 3.70
C GLN A 64 -4.36 8.50 3.10
N LYS A 65 -4.88 7.54 3.86
CA LYS A 65 -6.08 6.79 3.46
C LYS A 65 -7.27 7.75 3.28
N GLY A 66 -8.02 7.60 2.20
CA GLY A 66 -9.12 8.50 1.83
C GLY A 66 -9.52 8.35 0.37
N LYS A 67 -9.92 9.45 -0.27
CA LYS A 67 -10.27 9.49 -1.69
C LYS A 67 -9.75 10.74 -2.37
N ASP A 68 -9.50 10.64 -3.67
CA ASP A 68 -9.19 11.75 -4.58
C ASP A 68 -7.91 12.55 -4.21
N ALA A 69 -6.85 11.90 -3.72
CA ALA A 69 -5.59 12.56 -3.41
C ALA A 69 -4.82 13.07 -4.64
N ILE A 70 -4.80 12.29 -5.71
CA ILE A 70 -3.94 12.49 -6.88
C ILE A 70 -4.78 13.16 -7.96
N ARG A 71 -4.26 14.25 -8.53
CA ARG A 71 -5.01 15.20 -9.38
C ARG A 71 -6.05 15.96 -8.51
N ASN A 72 -6.91 16.79 -9.11
CA ASN A 72 -7.95 17.55 -8.37
C ASN A 72 -7.44 18.49 -7.26
N LEU A 73 -6.34 19.21 -7.48
CA LEU A 73 -5.74 20.22 -6.57
C LEU A 73 -5.03 19.68 -5.32
N GLY A 74 -5.03 18.36 -5.08
CA GLY A 74 -4.31 17.74 -3.97
C GLY A 74 -2.82 17.54 -4.28
N CYS A 75 -2.52 16.43 -4.97
CA CYS A 75 -1.17 16.01 -5.32
C CYS A 75 -1.00 15.74 -6.82
N SER A 76 0.23 15.86 -7.32
CA SER A 76 0.63 15.57 -8.70
C SER A 76 2.06 15.04 -8.76
N PHE A 77 2.54 14.64 -9.95
CA PHE A 77 3.91 14.16 -10.16
C PHE A 77 4.33 13.08 -9.16
N CYS A 78 3.55 12.00 -9.10
CA CYS A 78 3.79 10.88 -8.22
C CYS A 78 4.88 9.95 -8.77
N LEU A 79 5.74 9.48 -7.88
CA LEU A 79 6.79 8.51 -8.14
C LEU A 79 6.59 7.30 -7.24
N LEU A 80 6.79 6.13 -7.82
CA LEU A 80 6.73 4.85 -7.12
C LEU A 80 8.13 4.25 -7.04
N ASN A 81 8.56 3.90 -5.82
CA ASN A 81 9.80 3.16 -5.57
C ASN A 81 9.49 1.94 -4.68
N GLY A 82 9.40 0.75 -5.30
CA GLY A 82 8.80 -0.41 -4.64
C GLY A 82 7.33 -0.14 -4.34
N ALA A 83 6.91 -0.35 -3.08
CA ALA A 83 5.58 0.06 -2.60
C ALA A 83 5.55 1.48 -2.01
N ARG A 84 6.65 2.25 -2.05
CA ARG A 84 6.65 3.61 -1.51
C ARG A 84 6.24 4.62 -2.57
N LEU A 85 5.13 5.32 -2.30
CA LEU A 85 4.60 6.39 -3.12
C LEU A 85 5.01 7.75 -2.55
N GLN A 86 5.56 8.62 -3.38
CA GLN A 86 5.78 10.03 -3.03
C GLN A 86 5.25 10.90 -4.16
N CYS A 87 4.53 11.98 -3.82
CA CYS A 87 4.02 12.92 -4.82
C CYS A 87 4.36 14.35 -4.43
N MET A 88 4.23 15.27 -5.38
CA MET A 88 4.24 16.70 -5.13
C MET A 88 2.85 17.15 -4.70
N CYS A 89 2.68 17.57 -3.46
CA CYS A 89 1.39 17.93 -2.90
C CYS A 89 1.31 19.41 -2.54
N TYR A 90 0.13 19.98 -2.70
CA TYR A 90 -0.17 21.34 -2.25
C TYR A 90 -0.04 21.43 -0.73
N LYS A 91 0.38 22.57 -0.18
CA LYS A 91 0.47 22.81 1.29
C LYS A 91 -0.31 24.06 1.72
N GLY A 92 -1.21 24.55 0.86
CA GLY A 92 -1.82 25.86 1.02
C GLY A 92 -0.94 26.99 0.48
N ARG A 93 -1.54 28.18 0.33
CA ARG A 93 -0.85 29.44 -0.06
C ARG A 93 0.01 29.36 -1.34
N GLY A 94 -0.37 28.54 -2.33
CA GLY A 94 0.39 28.39 -3.57
C GLY A 94 1.59 27.45 -3.47
N VAL A 95 1.89 26.90 -2.30
CA VAL A 95 3.10 26.08 -2.10
C VAL A 95 2.84 24.63 -2.51
N ILE A 96 3.70 24.09 -3.37
CA ILE A 96 3.74 22.67 -3.72
C ILE A 96 5.09 22.10 -3.25
N ALA A 97 5.07 20.98 -2.54
CA ALA A 97 6.27 20.33 -2.04
C ALA A 97 6.10 18.80 -2.02
N PRO A 98 7.19 18.02 -1.99
CA PRO A 98 7.11 16.58 -1.84
C PRO A 98 6.33 16.20 -0.56
N SER A 99 5.47 15.20 -0.67
CA SER A 99 4.88 14.50 0.46
C SER A 99 5.93 13.67 1.20
N LEU A 100 5.60 13.21 2.40
CA LEU A 100 6.32 12.07 2.97
C LEU A 100 6.06 10.83 2.10
N PRO A 101 7.03 9.91 1.95
CA PRO A 101 6.77 8.63 1.30
C PRO A 101 5.71 7.84 2.08
N LEU A 102 4.67 7.42 1.39
CA LEU A 102 3.61 6.55 1.91
C LEU A 102 3.91 5.11 1.49
N ASP A 103 3.94 4.20 2.45
CA ASP A 103 4.05 2.78 2.17
C ASP A 103 2.69 2.20 1.78
N LEU A 104 2.53 1.82 0.51
CA LEU A 104 1.28 1.31 -0.02
C LEU A 104 0.88 -0.04 0.58
N ASP A 105 1.83 -0.80 1.17
CA ASP A 105 1.51 -2.05 1.88
C ASP A 105 0.64 -1.82 3.13
N THR A 106 0.51 -0.57 3.58
CA THR A 106 -0.31 -0.21 4.76
C THR A 106 -1.77 0.12 4.43
N ILE A 107 -2.12 0.17 3.15
CA ILE A 107 -3.42 0.66 2.66
C ILE A 107 -3.98 -0.12 1.48
N ILE A 108 -3.19 -1.04 0.90
CA ILE A 108 -3.57 -1.88 -0.22
C ILE A 108 -3.29 -3.33 0.16
N SER A 109 -4.27 -4.19 -0.12
CA SER A 109 -4.15 -5.63 -0.03
C SER A 109 -4.32 -6.30 -1.39
N SER A 110 -3.87 -7.55 -1.47
CA SER A 110 -4.07 -8.44 -2.62
C SER A 110 -4.88 -9.65 -2.19
N HIS A 111 -5.96 -9.98 -2.92
CA HIS A 111 -6.75 -11.18 -2.71
C HIS A 111 -7.07 -11.85 -4.04
N ASP A 112 -6.67 -13.12 -4.21
CA ASP A 112 -6.80 -13.91 -5.44
C ASP A 112 -6.35 -13.16 -6.72
N GLY A 113 -5.23 -12.43 -6.60
CA GLY A 113 -4.64 -11.67 -7.69
C GLY A 113 -5.35 -10.34 -8.00
N GLU A 114 -6.24 -9.85 -7.14
CA GLU A 114 -6.86 -8.53 -7.24
C GLU A 114 -6.36 -7.58 -6.15
N LEU A 115 -6.02 -6.36 -6.54
CA LEU A 115 -5.65 -5.30 -5.61
C LEU A 115 -6.89 -4.57 -5.10
N ASN A 116 -6.94 -4.32 -3.79
CA ASN A 116 -8.04 -3.64 -3.12
C ASN A 116 -7.52 -2.60 -2.13
N CYS A 117 -8.30 -1.55 -1.87
CA CYS A 117 -8.01 -0.67 -0.74
C CYS A 117 -8.38 -1.38 0.56
N ASP A 118 -7.52 -1.30 1.57
CA ASP A 118 -7.87 -1.78 2.90
C ASP A 118 -8.98 -0.92 3.49
N THR A 119 -9.98 -1.54 4.12
CA THR A 119 -11.11 -0.85 4.79
C THR A 119 -10.78 -0.39 6.19
#